data_AF-A0A285P4A4-F1
#
_entry.id   AF-A0A285P4A4-F1
#
_cell.length_a   1.000
_cell.length_b   1.000
_cell.length_c   1.000
_cell.angle_alpha   90.00
_cell.angle_beta   90.00
_cell.angle_gamma   90.00
#
_symmetry.space_group_name_H-M   'P 1'
#
loop_
_entity.id
_entity.type
_entity.pdbx_description
1 polymer ?
#
loop_
_entity_poly.entity_id
_entity_poly.type
_entity_poly.pdbx_seq_one_letter_code
_entity_poly.pdbx_strand_id
1 'polypeptide(L)'
;MRSWVYYIQLRAHYQDGTLKEEGALYVVAVPKDEKLKDVDMECYAKEYLPQETAIKSAYAYAIGTDIPINDKVLHYREDLDLYVFDEGISFEEGLTKIYKILLEHLRKFGELKMVEPIVDVGTPSVDVMYSCLKRALSA
;
A
#
# COMPACT_ATOMS: atom_id res chain seq x y z
N MET A 1 14.88 -4.66 -12.55
CA MET A 1 13.92 -4.64 -11.46
C MET A 1 12.61 -5.05 -12.08
N ARG A 2 11.84 -5.92 -11.44
CA ARG A 2 10.44 -6.12 -11.81
C ARG A 2 9.60 -5.37 -10.78
N SER A 3 8.55 -4.71 -11.22
CA SER A 3 7.66 -3.94 -10.35
C SER A 3 6.28 -4.53 -10.33
N TRP A 4 5.63 -4.45 -9.18
CA TRP A 4 4.22 -4.83 -8.99
C TRP A 4 3.46 -3.69 -8.35
N VAL A 5 2.17 -3.62 -8.67
CA VAL A 5 1.30 -2.55 -8.22
C VAL A 5 0.15 -3.15 -7.42
N TYR A 6 -0.09 -2.61 -6.24
CA TYR A 6 -1.23 -2.93 -5.39
C TYR A 6 -2.09 -1.68 -5.27
N TYR A 7 -3.40 -1.80 -5.45
CA TYR A 7 -4.29 -0.69 -5.09
C TYR A 7 -4.70 -0.85 -3.63
N ILE A 8 -4.27 0.06 -2.77
CA ILE A 8 -4.48 0.02 -1.33
C ILE A 8 -5.57 1.01 -0.98
N GLN A 9 -6.64 0.54 -0.33
CA GLN A 9 -7.79 1.36 0.04
C GLN A 9 -8.15 1.22 1.51
N LEU A 10 -8.62 2.31 2.10
CA LEU A 10 -9.24 2.36 3.42
C LEU A 10 -10.67 2.88 3.31
N ARG A 11 -11.56 2.27 4.09
CA ARG A 11 -12.90 2.77 4.37
C ARG A 11 -12.95 3.31 5.79
N ALA A 12 -13.42 4.54 5.92
CA ALA A 12 -13.66 5.23 7.18
C ALA A 12 -15.17 5.35 7.44
N HIS A 13 -15.56 5.01 8.66
CA HIS A 13 -16.89 5.24 9.21
C HIS A 13 -16.78 6.36 10.25
N TYR A 14 -17.57 7.43 10.10
CA TYR A 14 -17.55 8.59 10.98
C TYR A 14 -18.64 8.52 12.05
N GLN A 15 -18.49 9.33 13.11
CA GLN A 15 -19.48 9.37 14.21
C GLN A 15 -20.87 9.84 13.76
N ASP A 16 -20.95 10.68 12.72
CA ASP A 16 -22.20 11.19 12.14
C ASP A 16 -22.92 10.17 11.24
N GLY A 17 -22.36 8.97 11.09
CA GLY A 17 -22.90 7.91 10.25
C GLY A 17 -22.50 8.00 8.78
N THR A 18 -21.69 9.00 8.38
CA THR A 18 -21.15 9.08 7.02
C THR A 18 -20.01 8.09 6.82
N LEU A 19 -19.75 7.77 5.55
CA LEU A 19 -18.68 6.88 5.12
C LEU A 19 -17.86 7.57 4.03
N LYS A 20 -16.54 7.41 4.08
CA LYS A 20 -15.63 7.80 2.99
C LYS A 20 -14.62 6.70 2.74
N GLU A 21 -14.14 6.64 1.51
CA GLU A 21 -13.09 5.74 1.08
C GLU A 21 -11.97 6.55 0.45
N GLU A 22 -10.74 6.16 0.72
CA GLU A 22 -9.56 6.76 0.12
C GLU A 22 -8.58 5.67 -0.29
N GLY A 23 -7.84 5.91 -1.37
CA GLY A 23 -6.96 4.92 -1.97
C GLY A 23 -5.65 5.49 -2.51
N ALA A 24 -4.68 4.59 -2.66
CA ALA A 24 -3.39 4.90 -3.28
C ALA A 24 -2.86 3.67 -4.04
N LEU A 25 -2.18 3.91 -5.15
CA LEU A 25 -1.39 2.91 -5.85
C LEU A 25 -0.08 2.71 -5.09
N TYR A 26 0.18 1.49 -4.66
CA TYR A 26 1.42 1.08 -4.03
C TYR A 26 2.29 0.31 -5.03
N VAL A 27 3.39 0.92 -5.45
CA VAL A 27 4.37 0.30 -6.34
C VAL A 27 5.48 -0.30 -5.51
N VAL A 28 5.74 -1.59 -5.73
CA VAL A 28 6.85 -2.31 -5.10
C VAL A 28 7.80 -2.86 -6.15
N ALA A 29 9.05 -3.00 -5.77
CA ALA A 29 10.13 -3.43 -6.64
C ALA A 29 10.83 -4.66 -6.08
N VAL A 30 11.01 -5.66 -6.94
CA VAL A 30 11.75 -6.88 -6.62
C VAL A 30 13.10 -6.88 -7.37
N PRO A 31 14.22 -7.21 -6.69
CA PRO A 31 15.51 -7.40 -7.32
C PRO A 31 15.44 -8.41 -8.49
N LYS A 32 16.23 -8.18 -9.56
CA LYS A 32 16.20 -9.07 -10.75
C LYS A 32 16.66 -10.50 -10.45
N ASP A 33 17.50 -10.66 -9.42
CA ASP A 33 18.24 -11.89 -9.16
C ASP A 33 17.46 -12.87 -8.26
N GLU A 34 16.28 -12.48 -7.79
CA GLU A 34 15.43 -13.37 -7.04
C GLU A 34 14.66 -14.36 -7.91
N LYS A 35 14.75 -15.63 -7.54
CA LYS A 35 13.89 -16.68 -8.09
C LYS A 35 12.50 -16.55 -7.49
N LEU A 36 11.58 -15.97 -8.25
CA LEU A 36 10.16 -16.05 -7.97
C LEU A 36 9.75 -17.54 -8.00
N LYS A 37 8.97 -18.00 -7.02
CA LYS A 37 8.39 -19.35 -7.08
C LYS A 37 7.44 -19.41 -8.27
N ASP A 38 7.58 -20.42 -9.12
CA ASP A 38 6.58 -20.73 -10.14
C ASP A 38 5.28 -21.11 -9.43
N VAL A 39 4.22 -20.35 -9.68
CA VAL A 39 2.87 -20.66 -9.20
C VAL A 39 2.12 -21.30 -10.36
N ASP A 40 1.74 -22.55 -10.19
CA ASP A 40 0.98 -23.32 -11.18
C ASP A 40 -0.50 -22.91 -11.12
N MET A 41 -0.78 -21.67 -11.50
CA MET A 41 -2.14 -21.15 -11.68
C MET A 41 -2.31 -20.70 -13.13
N GLU A 42 -2.58 -21.65 -14.02
CA GLU A 42 -2.77 -21.46 -15.46
C GLU A 42 -3.79 -20.35 -15.82
N CYS A 43 -4.65 -19.96 -14.89
CA CYS A 43 -5.74 -18.99 -15.13
C CYS A 43 -5.45 -17.55 -14.66
N TYR A 44 -4.44 -17.31 -13.82
CA TYR A 44 -4.18 -15.99 -13.22
C TYR A 44 -2.73 -15.57 -13.45
N ALA A 45 -2.43 -15.24 -14.71
CA ALA A 45 -1.31 -14.45 -15.21
C ALA A 45 0.11 -14.86 -14.78
N LYS A 46 1.00 -14.87 -15.77
CA LYS A 46 2.48 -14.83 -15.64
C LYS A 46 3.01 -13.58 -14.91
N GLU A 47 2.12 -12.83 -14.25
CA GLU A 47 2.29 -11.46 -13.75
C GLU A 47 1.86 -11.30 -12.28
N TYR A 48 1.46 -12.36 -11.57
CA TYR A 48 1.17 -12.29 -10.14
C TYR A 48 2.43 -12.54 -9.29
N LEU A 49 2.82 -11.57 -8.46
CA LEU A 49 3.89 -11.78 -7.47
C LEU A 49 3.31 -12.54 -6.27
N PRO A 50 3.80 -13.74 -5.95
CA PRO A 50 3.36 -14.45 -4.77
C PRO A 50 3.59 -13.58 -3.54
N GLN A 51 2.58 -13.47 -2.69
CA GLN A 51 2.64 -12.56 -1.55
C GLN A 51 3.81 -12.87 -0.61
N GLU A 52 4.15 -14.14 -0.38
CA GLU A 52 5.33 -14.50 0.40
C GLU A 52 6.61 -13.88 -0.15
N THR A 53 6.73 -13.79 -1.48
CA THR A 53 7.88 -13.17 -2.16
C THR A 53 7.81 -11.66 -2.05
N ALA A 54 6.62 -11.06 -2.19
CA ALA A 54 6.44 -9.63 -1.98
C ALA A 54 6.89 -9.21 -0.56
N ILE A 55 6.47 -9.93 0.47
CA ILE A 55 6.81 -9.63 1.87
C ILE A 55 8.30 -9.80 2.13
N LYS A 56 8.90 -10.89 1.64
CA LYS A 56 10.29 -11.23 1.96
C LYS A 56 11.30 -10.34 1.23
N SER A 57 10.90 -9.82 0.08
CA SER A 57 11.91 -9.41 -0.89
C SER A 57 11.55 -8.21 -1.75
N ALA A 58 10.28 -7.82 -1.78
CA ALA A 58 9.92 -6.56 -2.42
C ALA A 58 10.23 -5.39 -1.49
N TYR A 59 10.75 -4.34 -2.09
CA TYR A 59 10.95 -3.06 -1.45
C TYR A 59 9.87 -2.08 -1.91
N ALA A 60 9.43 -1.22 -1.01
CA ALA A 60 8.55 -0.12 -1.34
C ALA A 60 9.27 0.79 -2.35
N TYR A 61 8.63 1.08 -3.47
CA TYR A 61 9.23 1.91 -4.52
C TYR A 61 8.52 3.26 -4.64
N ALA A 62 7.21 3.26 -4.84
CA ALA A 62 6.48 4.50 -5.03
C ALA A 62 5.01 4.43 -4.61
N ILE A 63 4.40 5.60 -4.46
CA ILE A 63 2.98 5.82 -4.20
C ILE A 63 2.41 6.72 -5.30
N GLY A 64 1.30 6.29 -5.91
CA GLY A 64 0.46 7.14 -6.75
C GLY A 64 -0.81 7.52 -6.01
N THR A 65 -1.06 8.80 -5.79
CA THR A 65 -2.26 9.31 -5.11
C THR A 65 -2.43 10.80 -5.40
N ASP A 66 -3.68 11.27 -5.41
CA ASP A 66 -4.02 12.69 -5.53
C ASP A 66 -3.84 13.46 -4.21
N ILE A 67 -3.54 12.75 -3.12
CA ILE A 67 -3.34 13.33 -1.79
C ILE A 67 -1.96 14.02 -1.76
N PRO A 68 -1.88 15.31 -1.39
CA PRO A 68 -0.60 15.96 -1.17
C PRO A 68 0.11 15.31 0.03
N ILE A 69 1.27 14.70 -0.21
CA ILE A 69 2.08 14.06 0.84
C ILE A 69 3.22 14.99 1.25
N ASN A 70 3.32 15.26 2.54
CA ASN A 70 4.45 15.97 3.14
C ASN A 70 5.16 15.02 4.13
N ASP A 71 5.82 14.00 3.58
CA ASP A 71 6.62 13.03 4.33
C ASP A 71 8.09 13.15 3.90
N LYS A 72 9.02 13.05 4.85
CA LYS A 72 10.46 13.23 4.62
C LYS A 72 11.09 12.07 3.86
N VAL A 73 10.46 10.89 3.87
CA VAL A 73 10.97 9.66 3.23
C VAL A 73 10.37 9.41 1.85
N LEU A 74 9.61 10.39 1.34
CA LEU A 74 8.96 10.35 0.05
C LEU A 74 9.36 11.58 -0.75
N HIS A 75 9.84 11.35 -1.97
CA HIS A 75 10.25 12.41 -2.89
C HIS A 75 9.32 12.40 -4.10
N TYR A 76 8.67 13.54 -4.35
CA TYR A 76 7.79 13.65 -5.50
C TYR A 76 8.61 13.74 -6.79
N ARG A 77 8.28 12.88 -7.76
CA ARG A 77 8.83 12.88 -9.12
C ARG A 77 7.77 13.34 -10.10
N GLU A 78 7.87 14.61 -10.49
CA GLU A 78 6.94 15.27 -11.43
C GLU A 78 6.82 14.53 -12.77
N ASP A 79 7.90 13.91 -13.25
CA ASP A 79 7.92 13.24 -14.55
C ASP A 79 7.21 11.88 -14.58
N LEU A 80 6.97 11.31 -13.40
CA LEU A 80 6.22 10.07 -13.21
C LEU A 80 4.88 10.27 -12.53
N ASP A 81 4.66 11.46 -11.95
CA ASP A 81 3.53 11.78 -11.08
C ASP A 81 3.40 10.80 -9.90
N LEU A 82 4.53 10.50 -9.25
CA LEU A 82 4.62 9.54 -8.15
C LEU A 82 5.47 10.08 -7.00
N TYR A 83 5.12 9.67 -5.78
CA TYR A 83 5.97 9.85 -4.60
C TYR A 83 6.87 8.62 -4.43
N VAL A 84 8.18 8.79 -4.55
CA VAL A 84 9.16 7.71 -4.50
C VAL A 84 9.73 7.57 -3.09
N PHE A 85 9.76 6.35 -2.56
CA PHE A 85 10.36 6.05 -1.27
C PHE A 85 11.88 6.13 -1.31
N ASP A 86 12.49 6.44 -0.17
CA ASP A 86 13.91 6.14 0.06
C ASP A 86 14.21 4.64 -0.16
N GLU A 87 15.44 4.32 -0.55
CA GLU A 87 15.86 2.94 -0.76
C GLU A 87 15.83 2.12 0.55
N GLY A 88 15.55 0.82 0.43
CA GLY A 88 15.60 -0.12 1.55
C GLY A 88 14.34 -0.20 2.41
N ILE A 89 13.30 0.58 2.10
CA ILE A 89 12.01 0.50 2.77
C ILE A 89 11.34 -0.82 2.43
N SER A 90 11.01 -1.61 3.45
CA SER A 90 10.38 -2.93 3.27
C SER A 90 8.94 -2.81 2.77
N PHE A 91 8.41 -3.91 2.20
CA PHE A 91 7.01 -4.00 1.79
C PHE A 91 6.02 -3.54 2.88
N GLU A 92 6.15 -4.09 4.09
CA GLU A 92 5.23 -3.79 5.20
C GLU A 92 5.41 -2.36 5.73
N GLU A 93 6.63 -1.83 5.72
CA GLU A 93 6.89 -0.45 6.13
C GLU A 93 6.26 0.54 5.15
N GLY A 94 6.43 0.32 3.85
CA GLY A 94 5.79 1.13 2.81
C GLY A 94 4.27 1.09 2.91
N LEU A 95 3.69 -0.10 3.09
CA LEU A 95 2.24 -0.26 3.29
C LEU A 95 1.75 0.45 4.56
N THR A 96 2.50 0.35 5.65
CA THR A 96 2.19 1.06 6.91
C THR A 96 2.19 2.58 6.69
N LYS A 97 3.15 3.12 5.92
CA LYS A 97 3.21 4.55 5.58
C LYS A 97 2.04 4.98 4.70
N ILE A 98 1.67 4.17 3.71
CA ILE A 98 0.46 4.43 2.89
C ILE A 98 -0.77 4.52 3.77
N TYR A 99 -0.98 3.57 4.69
CA TYR A 99 -2.12 3.66 5.60
C TYR A 99 -2.08 4.91 6.48
N LYS A 100 -0.92 5.36 6.94
CA LYS A 100 -0.81 6.63 7.67
C LYS A 100 -1.26 7.81 6.81
N ILE A 101 -0.80 7.91 5.56
CA ILE A 101 -1.19 8.97 4.62
C ILE A 101 -2.71 8.98 4.42
N LEU A 102 -3.30 7.81 4.13
CA LEU A 102 -4.74 7.68 3.94
C LEU A 102 -5.52 8.05 5.22
N LEU A 103 -5.08 7.58 6.39
CA LEU A 103 -5.71 7.90 7.67
C LEU A 103 -5.62 9.40 8.01
N GLU A 104 -4.47 10.02 7.80
CA GLU A 104 -4.29 11.45 8.00
C GLU A 104 -5.20 12.27 7.09
N HIS A 105 -5.37 11.84 5.84
CA HIS A 105 -6.33 12.47 4.95
C HIS A 105 -7.77 12.30 5.44
N LEU A 106 -8.18 11.07 5.76
CA LEU A 106 -9.52 10.74 6.23
C LEU A 106 -9.91 11.49 7.51
N ARG A 107 -8.96 11.68 8.44
CA ARG A 107 -9.15 12.45 9.68
C ARG A 107 -9.47 13.93 9.44
N LYS A 108 -9.13 14.49 8.28
CA LYS A 108 -9.47 15.89 7.93
C LYS A 108 -10.97 16.10 7.71
N PHE A 109 -11.72 15.03 7.44
CA PHE A 109 -13.16 15.12 7.17
C PHE A 109 -14.04 15.00 8.42
N GLY A 110 -13.50 14.54 9.56
CA GLY A 110 -14.26 14.40 10.80
C GLY A 110 -13.68 13.38 11.77
N GLU A 111 -14.40 13.16 12.87
CA GLU A 111 -14.03 12.17 13.89
C GLU A 111 -14.35 10.75 13.42
N LEU A 112 -13.30 9.93 13.31
CA LEU A 112 -13.38 8.54 12.89
C LEU A 112 -13.94 7.67 14.02
N LYS A 113 -14.97 6.88 13.71
CA LYS A 113 -15.51 5.83 14.59
C LYS A 113 -14.82 4.49 14.35
N MET A 114 -14.59 4.14 13.08
CA MET A 114 -13.97 2.88 12.67
C MET A 114 -13.28 3.07 11.33
N VAL A 115 -12.21 2.29 11.09
CA VAL A 115 -11.54 2.19 9.80
C VAL A 115 -11.25 0.74 9.47
N GLU A 116 -11.30 0.38 8.19
CA GLU A 116 -11.01 -0.97 7.72
C GLU A 116 -10.35 -0.94 6.33
N PRO A 117 -9.44 -1.88 6.02
CA PRO A 117 -8.93 -2.03 4.67
C PRO A 117 -9.98 -2.67 3.77
N ILE A 118 -10.11 -2.19 2.54
CA ILE A 118 -10.93 -2.85 1.53
C ILE A 118 -10.12 -4.00 0.94
N VAL A 119 -10.68 -5.22 1.02
CA VAL A 119 -10.05 -6.44 0.49
C VAL A 119 -10.60 -6.68 -0.91
N ASP A 120 -9.72 -6.73 -1.91
CA ASP A 120 -10.10 -6.99 -3.30
C ASP A 120 -9.08 -7.92 -3.99
N VAL A 121 -9.39 -8.36 -5.20
CA VAL A 121 -8.48 -9.17 -6.01
C VAL A 121 -7.19 -8.39 -6.27
N GLY A 122 -6.07 -8.99 -5.88
CA GLY A 122 -4.75 -8.38 -6.06
C GLY A 122 -4.29 -7.50 -4.91
N THR A 123 -5.09 -7.27 -3.86
CA THR A 123 -4.58 -6.67 -2.62
C THR A 123 -3.68 -7.65 -1.86
N PRO A 124 -2.83 -7.17 -0.93
CA PRO A 124 -2.11 -8.07 -0.02
C PRO A 124 -3.09 -8.91 0.82
N SER A 125 -2.62 -9.96 1.49
CA SER A 125 -3.50 -10.74 2.38
C SER A 125 -4.08 -9.86 3.49
N VAL A 126 -5.28 -10.26 3.89
CA VAL A 126 -6.03 -9.69 5.00
C VAL A 126 -5.15 -9.51 6.24
N ASP A 127 -4.41 -10.55 6.65
CA ASP A 127 -3.55 -10.49 7.83
C ASP A 127 -2.45 -9.41 7.75
N VAL A 128 -1.81 -9.27 6.59
CA VAL A 128 -0.78 -8.25 6.37
C VAL A 128 -1.39 -6.86 6.38
N MET A 129 -2.53 -6.67 5.69
CA MET A 129 -3.24 -5.41 5.65
C MET A 129 -3.67 -4.97 7.06
N TYR A 130 -4.30 -5.84 7.84
CA TYR A 130 -4.72 -5.54 9.21
C TYR A 130 -3.53 -5.29 10.14
N SER A 131 -2.46 -6.06 10.02
CA SER A 131 -1.23 -5.86 10.80
C SER A 131 -0.62 -4.48 10.53
N CYS A 132 -0.45 -4.10 9.26
CA CYS A 132 0.11 -2.81 8.87
C CYS A 132 -0.83 -1.65 9.25
N LEU A 133 -2.14 -1.79 9.07
CA LEU A 133 -3.12 -0.80 9.50
C LEU A 133 -3.09 -0.58 11.03
N LYS A 134 -3.00 -1.67 11.81
CA LYS A 134 -2.89 -1.59 13.26
C LYS A 134 -1.62 -0.83 13.69
N ARG A 135 -0.48 -1.07 13.01
CA ARG A 135 0.76 -0.32 13.23
C ARG A 135 0.56 1.16 12.89
N ALA A 136 -0.10 1.47 11.78
CA ALA A 136 -0.39 2.85 11.39
C ALA A 136 -1.30 3.60 12.37
N LEU A 137 -2.24 2.90 13.02
CA LEU A 137 -3.13 3.48 14.03
C LEU A 137 -2.47 3.71 15.39
N SER A 138 -1.39 2.98 15.70
CA SER A 138 -0.76 2.96 17.03
C SER A 138 0.48 3.86 17.15
N ALA A 139 0.94 4.43 16.03
CA ALA A 139 2.13 5.27 15.93
C ALA A 139 1.74 6.74 15.84
#